data_AF-K1L641-F1
#
_entry.id   AF-K1L641-F1
#
_cell.length_a   1.000
_cell.length_b   1.000
_cell.length_c   1.000
_cell.angle_alpha   90.00
_cell.angle_beta   90.00
_cell.angle_gamma   90.00
#
_symmetry.space_group_name_H-M   'P 1'
#
loop_
_entity.id
_entity.type
_entity.pdbx_description
1 polymer ?
#
loop_
_entity_poly.entity_id
_entity_poly.type
_entity_poly.pdbx_seq_one_letter_code
_entity_poly.pdbx_strand_id
1 'polypeptide(L)'
;MKKFVSGLLVGIVVTLIFTISFYKNEIAANESNVERWERIASVLDDGFDEYGLFSYGANTYDSIILIEMDETKSELKLKKYLKKNVDKSDLKHFSLDITKRSAQEDESIVW
;
A
#
# COMPACT_ATOMS: atom_id res chain seq x y z
N MET A 1 -34.91 34.76 -7.15
CA MET A 1 -34.65 34.07 -5.87
C MET A 1 -34.27 32.59 -6.05
N LYS A 2 -35.05 31.74 -6.75
CA LYS A 2 -34.70 30.29 -6.95
C LYS A 2 -33.28 30.02 -7.51
N LYS A 3 -32.80 30.81 -8.47
CA LYS A 3 -31.45 30.68 -9.06
C LYS A 3 -30.31 31.03 -8.08
N PHE A 4 -30.56 31.96 -7.16
CA PHE A 4 -29.59 32.35 -6.11
C PHE A 4 -29.51 31.29 -5.01
N VAL A 5 -30.65 30.73 -4.59
CA VAL A 5 -30.69 29.63 -3.61
C VAL A 5 -30.03 28.37 -4.19
N SER A 6 -30.21 28.10 -5.48
CA SER A 6 -29.54 26.98 -6.17
C SER A 6 -28.03 27.15 -6.26
N GLY A 7 -27.53 28.36 -6.56
CA GLY A 7 -26.09 28.63 -6.59
C GLY A 7 -25.44 28.52 -5.20
N LEU A 8 -26.13 28.99 -4.16
CA LEU A 8 -25.69 28.86 -2.77
C LEU A 8 -25.59 27.39 -2.33
N LEU A 9 -26.59 26.58 -2.67
CA LEU A 9 -26.61 25.14 -2.38
C LEU A 9 -25.46 24.39 -3.07
N VAL A 10 -25.22 24.67 -4.35
CA VAL A 10 -24.10 24.07 -5.10
C VAL A 10 -22.76 24.50 -4.49
N GLY A 11 -22.61 25.77 -4.11
CA GLY A 11 -21.43 26.27 -3.41
C GLY A 11 -21.15 25.50 -2.12
N ILE A 12 -22.17 25.33 -1.27
CA ILE A 12 -22.05 24.58 0.00
C ILE A 12 -21.60 23.13 -0.26
N VAL A 13 -22.20 22.45 -1.24
CA VAL A 13 -21.83 21.06 -1.58
C VAL A 13 -20.38 20.97 -2.04
N VAL A 14 -19.93 21.90 -2.89
CA VAL A 14 -18.53 21.94 -3.35
C VAL A 14 -17.57 22.19 -2.19
N THR A 15 -17.89 23.15 -1.30
CA THR A 15 -17.08 23.43 -0.11
C THR A 15 -17.01 22.21 0.82
N LEU A 16 -18.12 21.49 1.03
CA LEU A 16 -18.16 20.27 1.84
C LEU A 16 -17.31 19.14 1.24
N ILE A 17 -17.37 18.94 -0.07
CA ILE A 17 -16.52 17.94 -0.75
C ILE A 17 -15.04 18.30 -0.61
N PHE A 18 -14.71 19.60 -0.76
CA PHE A 18 -13.35 20.09 -0.63
C PHE A 18 -12.82 19.90 0.80
N THR A 19 -13.60 20.25 1.83
CA THR A 19 -13.19 20.06 3.23
C THR A 19 -12.98 18.58 3.55
N ILE A 20 -13.91 17.70 3.18
CA ILE A 20 -13.77 16.25 3.39
C ILE A 20 -12.49 15.71 2.71
N SER A 21 -12.21 16.16 1.50
CA SER A 21 -11.01 15.74 0.74
C SER A 21 -9.73 16.22 1.42
N PHE A 22 -9.72 17.45 1.93
CA PHE A 22 -8.58 18.05 2.62
C PHE A 22 -8.30 17.37 3.96
N TYR A 23 -9.33 17.15 4.78
CA TYR A 23 -9.20 16.43 6.05
C TYR A 23 -8.70 14.99 5.88
N LYS A 24 -9.22 14.26 4.87
CA LYS A 24 -8.70 12.92 4.55
C LYS A 24 -7.22 12.94 4.20
N ASN A 25 -6.78 13.96 3.46
CA ASN A 25 -5.38 14.10 3.06
C ASN A 25 -4.47 14.44 4.26
N GLU A 26 -4.92 15.26 5.21
CA GLU A 26 -4.17 15.55 6.45
C GLU A 26 -4.06 14.32 7.36
N ILE A 27 -5.15 13.56 7.53
CA ILE A 27 -5.12 12.31 8.30
C ILE A 27 -4.16 11.32 7.65
N ALA A 28 -4.27 11.12 6.33
CA ALA A 28 -3.38 10.25 5.58
C ALA A 28 -1.91 10.72 5.59
N ALA A 29 -1.63 12.01 5.84
CA ALA A 29 -0.27 12.53 5.98
C ALA A 29 0.28 12.37 7.40
N ASN A 30 -0.58 12.37 8.42
CA ASN A 30 -0.19 12.27 9.84
C ASN A 30 -0.21 10.82 10.37
N GLU A 31 -0.75 9.89 9.61
CA GLU A 31 -0.75 8.47 9.97
C GLU A 31 0.68 7.93 10.08
N SER A 32 0.90 6.94 10.95
CA SER A 32 2.24 6.38 11.15
C SER A 32 2.60 5.42 10.02
N ASN A 33 3.90 5.26 9.74
CA ASN A 33 4.35 4.20 8.82
C ASN A 33 4.03 2.80 9.33
N VAL A 34 3.78 2.62 10.63
CA VAL A 34 3.37 1.34 11.22
C VAL A 34 1.96 0.96 10.75
N GLU A 35 0.99 1.86 10.87
CA GLU A 35 -0.40 1.59 10.43
C GLU A 35 -0.50 1.39 8.92
N ARG A 36 0.26 2.17 8.14
CA ARG A 36 0.37 1.96 6.68
C ARG A 36 0.95 0.58 6.36
N TRP A 37 2.01 0.19 7.07
CA TRP A 37 2.63 -1.11 6.89
C TRP A 37 1.65 -2.25 7.17
N GLU A 38 0.90 -2.21 8.27
CA GLU A 38 -0.07 -3.25 8.63
C GLU A 38 -1.10 -3.52 7.53
N ARG A 39 -1.58 -2.47 6.85
CA ARG A 39 -2.48 -2.62 5.70
C ARG A 39 -1.81 -3.26 4.50
N ILE A 40 -0.56 -2.91 4.22
CA ILE A 40 0.21 -3.51 3.13
C ILE A 40 0.53 -4.97 3.43
N ALA A 41 0.92 -5.28 4.67
CA ALA A 41 1.18 -6.63 5.16
C ALA A 41 -0.05 -7.51 4.99
N SER A 42 -1.25 -7.03 5.36
CA SER A 42 -2.50 -7.76 5.15
C SER A 42 -2.74 -8.12 3.68
N VAL A 43 -2.39 -7.25 2.73
CA VAL A 43 -2.51 -7.55 1.29
C VAL A 43 -1.42 -8.53 0.85
N LEU A 44 -0.22 -8.47 1.42
CA LEU A 44 0.85 -9.43 1.15
C LEU A 44 0.51 -10.82 1.69
N ASP A 45 -0.15 -10.91 2.84
CA ASP A 45 -0.69 -12.16 3.41
C ASP A 45 -1.68 -12.82 2.45
N ASP A 46 -2.65 -12.05 1.94
CA ASP A 46 -3.64 -12.55 0.99
C ASP A 46 -3.00 -13.07 -0.32
N GLY A 47 -1.86 -12.48 -0.72
CA GLY A 47 -1.13 -12.85 -1.92
C GLY A 47 0.05 -13.81 -1.70
N PHE A 48 0.31 -14.24 -0.46
CA PHE A 48 1.59 -14.84 -0.08
C PHE A 48 1.93 -16.06 -0.96
N ASP A 49 1.03 -17.04 -1.01
CA ASP A 49 1.22 -18.27 -1.78
C ASP A 49 1.09 -18.04 -3.30
N GLU A 50 0.16 -17.17 -3.73
CA GLU A 50 -0.11 -16.90 -5.15
C GLU A 50 1.15 -16.36 -5.84
N TYR A 51 1.80 -15.41 -5.18
CA TYR A 51 3.00 -14.73 -5.68
C TYR A 51 4.30 -15.41 -5.25
N GLY A 52 4.22 -16.50 -4.49
CA GLY A 52 5.37 -17.30 -4.05
C GLY A 52 6.31 -16.48 -3.18
N LEU A 53 5.77 -15.79 -2.19
CA LEU A 53 6.56 -15.07 -1.20
C LEU A 53 7.18 -16.07 -0.21
N PHE A 54 8.41 -15.80 0.22
CA PHE A 54 9.07 -16.56 1.29
C PHE A 54 9.05 -15.78 2.60
N SER A 55 9.25 -14.47 2.50
CA SER A 55 9.20 -13.57 3.64
C SER A 55 8.93 -12.15 3.17
N TYR A 56 8.44 -11.33 4.08
CA TYR A 56 8.34 -9.90 3.85
C TYR A 56 8.43 -9.15 5.19
N GLY A 57 8.80 -7.88 5.13
CA GLY A 57 8.84 -7.00 6.29
C GLY A 57 8.97 -5.55 5.88
N ALA A 58 8.82 -4.64 6.84
CA ALA A 58 9.07 -3.23 6.61
C ALA A 58 10.06 -2.67 7.60
N ASN A 59 11.01 -1.89 7.08
CA ASN A 59 11.70 -0.89 7.85
C ASN A 59 10.86 0.39 7.81
N THR A 60 10.04 0.62 8.85
CA THR A 60 9.14 1.77 8.91
C THR A 60 9.86 3.11 9.13
N TYR A 61 11.12 3.08 9.56
CA TYR A 61 11.95 4.28 9.70
C TYR A 61 12.45 4.76 8.34
N ASP A 62 13.05 3.85 7.56
CA ASP A 62 13.55 4.15 6.21
C ASP A 62 12.45 4.07 5.14
N SER A 63 11.25 3.67 5.53
CA SER A 63 10.08 3.46 4.66
C SER A 63 10.39 2.54 3.48
N ILE A 64 10.98 1.37 3.80
CA ILE A 64 11.33 0.34 2.82
C ILE A 64 10.56 -0.93 3.16
N ILE A 65 9.89 -1.51 2.17
CA ILE A 65 9.33 -2.86 2.27
C ILE A 65 10.31 -3.82 1.60
N LEU A 66 10.72 -4.82 2.36
CA LEU A 66 11.59 -5.90 1.94
C LEU A 66 10.70 -7.10 1.63
N ILE A 67 10.82 -7.67 0.42
CA ILE A 67 10.07 -8.85 0.01
C ILE A 67 11.05 -9.87 -0.56
N GLU A 68 10.97 -11.09 -0.08
CA GLU A 68 11.66 -12.24 -0.65
C GLU A 68 10.63 -13.11 -1.37
N MET A 69 10.90 -13.44 -2.63
CA MET A 69 9.99 -14.26 -3.44
C MET A 69 10.74 -15.27 -4.31
N ASP A 70 10.01 -16.29 -4.74
CA ASP A 70 10.46 -17.31 -5.67
C ASP A 70 10.94 -16.66 -7.00
N GLU A 71 12.15 -17.01 -7.42
CA GLU A 71 12.77 -16.50 -8.63
C GLU A 71 11.95 -16.77 -9.91
N THR A 72 11.20 -17.88 -9.94
CA THR A 72 10.34 -18.29 -11.05
C THR A 72 9.06 -17.47 -11.15
N LYS A 73 8.65 -16.82 -10.06
CA LYS A 73 7.44 -15.98 -10.00
C LYS A 73 7.73 -14.58 -10.56
N SER A 74 6.68 -13.90 -11.01
CA SER A 74 6.82 -12.61 -11.69
C SER A 74 6.71 -11.44 -10.72
N GLU A 75 7.83 -10.75 -10.49
CA GLU A 75 7.87 -9.50 -9.71
C GLU A 75 6.90 -8.44 -10.29
N LEU A 76 6.80 -8.36 -11.62
CA LEU A 76 5.86 -7.45 -12.28
C LEU A 76 4.40 -7.75 -11.91
N LYS A 77 4.04 -9.04 -11.77
CA LYS A 77 2.69 -9.42 -11.35
C LYS A 77 2.44 -9.03 -9.89
N LEU A 78 3.39 -9.26 -8.99
CA LEU A 78 3.31 -8.82 -7.59
C LEU A 78 3.14 -7.29 -7.49
N LYS A 79 3.96 -6.51 -8.20
CA LYS A 79 3.83 -5.03 -8.24
C LYS A 79 2.46 -4.57 -8.75
N LYS A 80 1.89 -5.25 -9.76
CA LYS A 80 0.54 -4.95 -10.27
C LYS A 80 -0.55 -5.30 -9.26
N TYR A 81 -0.40 -6.42 -8.57
CA TYR A 81 -1.30 -6.85 -7.50
C TYR A 81 -1.31 -5.84 -6.35
N LEU A 82 -0.14 -5.45 -5.85
CA LEU A 82 -0.02 -4.43 -4.81
C LEU A 82 -0.66 -3.10 -5.25
N LYS A 83 -0.37 -2.62 -6.45
CA LYS A 83 -0.96 -1.38 -6.98
C LYS A 83 -2.49 -1.43 -7.12
N LYS A 84 -3.07 -2.62 -7.29
CA LYS A 84 -4.52 -2.82 -7.43
C LYS A 84 -5.22 -2.88 -6.07
N ASN A 85 -4.60 -3.51 -5.08
CA ASN A 85 -5.25 -3.88 -3.83
C ASN A 85 -4.81 -3.03 -2.62
N VAL A 86 -3.66 -2.37 -2.69
CA VAL A 86 -3.20 -1.45 -1.66
C VAL A 86 -3.61 -0.02 -2.02
N ASP A 87 -3.96 0.79 -1.02
CA ASP A 87 -4.21 2.21 -1.24
C ASP A 87 -2.96 2.91 -1.82
N LYS A 88 -3.19 3.77 -2.80
CA LYS A 88 -2.10 4.47 -3.50
C LYS A 88 -1.34 5.41 -2.58
N SER A 89 -1.98 5.97 -1.56
CA SER A 89 -1.32 6.80 -0.56
C SER A 89 -0.36 5.98 0.29
N ASP A 90 -0.72 4.77 0.70
CA ASP A 90 0.17 3.89 1.47
C ASP A 90 1.40 3.47 0.65
N LEU A 91 1.20 2.96 -0.57
CA LEU A 91 2.31 2.54 -1.44
C LEU A 91 3.28 3.67 -1.80
N LYS A 92 2.84 4.93 -1.80
CA LYS A 92 3.72 6.07 -2.10
C LYS A 92 4.72 6.37 -0.99
N HIS A 93 4.41 5.97 0.24
CA HIS A 93 5.30 6.22 1.37
C HIS A 93 6.42 5.21 1.44
N PHE A 94 6.29 4.05 0.78
CA PHE A 94 7.29 3.00 0.80
C PHE A 94 8.01 2.83 -0.53
N SER A 95 9.32 2.56 -0.46
CA SER A 95 10.02 1.90 -1.56
C SER A 95 9.84 0.38 -1.43
N LEU A 96 9.88 -0.32 -2.57
CA LEU A 96 9.84 -1.78 -2.62
C LEU A 96 11.21 -2.29 -3.00
N ASP A 97 11.80 -3.10 -2.13
CA ASP A 97 13.00 -3.88 -2.40
C ASP A 97 12.61 -5.35 -2.45
N ILE A 98 12.79 -5.97 -3.62
CA ILE A 98 12.32 -7.32 -3.90
C ILE A 98 13.51 -8.17 -4.29
N THR A 99 13.81 -9.15 -3.45
CA THR A 99 14.84 -10.14 -3.69
C THR A 99 14.21 -11.43 -4.19
N LYS A 100 14.77 -11.98 -5.27
CA LYS A 100 14.39 -13.28 -5.82
C LYS A 100 15.35 -14.36 -5.34
N ARG A 101 14.84 -15.50 -4.89
CA ARG A 101 15.66 -16.68 -4.51
C ARG A 101 15.05 -17.97 -5.02
N SER A 102 15.88 -19.00 -5.16
CA SER A 102 15.41 -20.36 -5.42
C SER A 102 14.95 -21.01 -4.12
N ALA A 103 13.92 -21.85 -4.17
CA ALA A 103 13.45 -22.60 -2.99
C ALA A 103 14.50 -23.58 -2.42
N GLN A 104 15.62 -23.78 -3.11
CA GLN A 104 16.64 -24.77 -2.79
C GLN A 104 17.71 -24.27 -1.82
N GLU A 105 17.73 -22.97 -1.51
CA GLU A 105 18.71 -22.39 -0.56
C GLU A 105 18.39 -22.70 0.92
N ASP A 106 17.18 -23.17 1.24
CA ASP A 106 16.69 -23.31 2.63
C ASP A 106 17.10 -24.63 3.31
N GLU A 107 17.65 -25.62 2.57
CA GLU A 107 18.04 -26.93 3.14
C GLU A 107 19.45 -26.95 3.78
N SER A 108 20.18 -25.83 3.77
CA SER A 108 21.59 -25.81 4.24
C SER A 108 21.81 -25.41 5.71
N ILE A 109 20.74 -25.09 6.47
CA ILE A 109 20.85 -24.84 7.91
C ILE A 109 20.15 -25.96 8.68
N VAL A 110 20.83 -27.11 8.73
CA VAL A 110 20.61 -28.12 9.78
C VAL A 110 21.54 -27.77 10.94
N TRP A 111 20.94 -27.52 12.11
CA TRP A 111 21.56 -27.13 13.38
C TRP A 111 22.85 -27.87 13.75
#